data_AF-A0AAX2QA67-F1
#
_entry.id   AF-A0AAX2QA67-F1
#
_cell.length_a   1.000
_cell.length_b   1.000
_cell.length_c   1.000
_cell.angle_alpha   90.00
_cell.angle_beta   90.00
_cell.angle_gamma   90.00
#
_symmetry.space_group_name_H-M   'P 1'
#
loop_
_entity.id
_entity.type
_entity.pdbx_description
1 polymer ?
#
loop_
_entity_poly.entity_id
_entity_poly.type
_entity_poly.pdbx_seq_one_letter_code
_entity_poly.pdbx_strand_id
1 'polypeptide(L)' 'MSRIPTPATINDAPEASRPALEAIQKQIGSVPNIFRLVSNSPAALLRPPASGSL' A
#
# COMPACT_ATOMS: atom_id res chain seq x y z
N MET A 1 9.10 18.16 9.84
CA MET A 1 9.30 17.59 8.49
C MET A 1 8.66 16.22 8.45
N SER A 2 7.44 16.12 7.93
CA SER A 2 6.69 14.86 7.81
C SER A 2 7.33 13.98 6.74
N ARG A 3 8.32 13.20 7.15
CA ARG A 3 9.03 12.26 6.28
C ARG A 3 8.21 10.99 6.23
N ILE A 4 7.13 10.97 5.44
CA ILE A 4 6.41 9.73 5.13
C ILE A 4 7.42 8.85 4.36
N PRO A 5 7.93 7.75 4.93
CA PRO A 5 8.90 6.91 4.23
C PRO A 5 8.21 6.32 3.00
N THR A 6 8.64 6.70 1.81
CA THR A 6 8.18 6.03 0.59
C THR A 6 9.01 4.76 0.44
N PRO A 7 8.43 3.58 0.66
CA PRO A 7 9.20 2.33 0.61
C PRO A 7 9.88 2.19 -0.74
N ALA A 8 11.17 1.86 -0.73
CA ALA A 8 12.02 1.76 -1.92
C ALA A 8 11.71 0.50 -2.76
N THR A 9 11.12 -0.51 -2.12
CA THR A 9 10.77 -1.81 -2.71
C THR A 9 9.48 -2.33 -2.07
N ILE A 10 8.89 -3.37 -2.65
CA ILE A 10 7.73 -4.06 -2.04
C ILE A 10 8.10 -4.63 -0.67
N ASN A 11 9.33 -5.11 -0.50
CA ASN A 11 9.83 -5.67 0.76
C ASN A 11 9.92 -4.64 1.90
N ASP A 12 10.06 -3.37 1.54
CA ASP A 12 10.19 -2.24 2.47
C ASP A 12 8.81 -1.69 2.89
N ALA A 13 7.75 -2.09 2.18
CA ALA A 13 6.37 -1.74 2.51
C ALA A 13 5.83 -2.59 3.67
N PRO A 14 4.88 -2.07 4.46
CA PRO A 14 4.29 -2.83 5.55
C PRO A 14 3.60 -4.10 5.04
N GLU A 15 3.67 -5.18 5.82
CA GLU A 15 3.22 -6.52 5.41
C GLU A 15 1.78 -6.56 4.89
N ALA A 16 0.87 -5.80 5.50
CA ALA A 16 -0.51 -5.69 5.06
C ALA A 16 -0.69 -5.10 3.65
N SER A 17 0.28 -4.29 3.18
CA SER A 17 0.26 -3.65 1.85
C SER A 17 1.06 -4.42 0.79
N ARG A 18 1.99 -5.29 1.19
CA ARG A 18 2.81 -6.11 0.28
C ARG A 18 1.99 -6.89 -0.76
N PRO A 19 0.92 -7.64 -0.39
CA PRO A 19 0.14 -8.39 -1.39
C PRO A 19 -0.54 -7.48 -2.42
N ALA A 20 -0.96 -6.27 -2.02
CA ALA A 20 -1.52 -5.30 -2.95
C ALA A 20 -0.48 -4.77 -3.94
N LEU A 21 0.74 -4.46 -3.46
CA LEU A 21 1.83 -4.01 -4.33
C LEU A 21 2.31 -5.11 -5.29
N GLU A 22 2.32 -6.36 -4.86
CA GLU A 22 2.63 -7.50 -5.74
C GLU A 22 1.55 -7.71 -6.81
N ALA A 23 0.27 -7.53 -6.47
CA ALA A 23 -0.81 -7.59 -7.44
C ALA A 23 -0.66 -6.50 -8.52
N ILE A 24 -0.34 -5.27 -8.11
CA ILE A 24 -0.07 -4.15 -9.02
C ILE A 24 1.14 -4.47 -9.90
N GLN A 25 2.24 -4.95 -9.33
CA GLN A 25 3.41 -5.36 -10.11
C GLN A 25 3.07 -6.43 -11.14
N LYS A 26 2.23 -7.41 -10.80
CA LYS A 26 1.79 -8.45 -11.73
C LYS A 26 0.86 -7.93 -12.83
N GLN A 27 0.04 -6.92 -12.55
CA GLN A 27 -0.91 -6.36 -13.53
C GLN A 27 -0.23 -5.43 -14.55
N ILE A 28 0.71 -4.59 -14.10
CA ILE A 28 1.32 -3.55 -14.94
C ILE A 28 2.84 -3.69 -15.10
N GLY A 29 3.46 -4.73 -14.54
CA GLY A 29 4.89 -5.03 -14.65
C GLY A 29 5.79 -4.20 -13.74
N SER A 30 5.27 -3.19 -13.06
CA SER A 30 6.03 -2.32 -12.16
C SER A 30 5.15 -1.73 -11.06
N VAL A 31 5.75 -1.19 -10.00
CA VAL A 31 5.03 -0.56 -8.89
C VAL A 31 5.32 0.95 -8.88
N PRO A 32 4.40 1.77 -9.43
CA PRO A 32 4.56 3.23 -9.43
C PRO A 32 4.72 3.80 -8.02
N ASN A 33 5.42 4.94 -7.91
CA ASN A 33 5.63 5.64 -6.64
C ASN A 33 4.32 5.97 -5.91
N ILE A 34 3.23 6.22 -6.63
CA ILE A 34 1.93 6.55 -6.03
C ILE A 34 1.40 5.39 -5.17
N PHE A 35 1.50 4.15 -5.64
CA PHE A 35 1.03 2.96 -4.90
C PHE A 35 1.91 2.67 -3.70
N ARG A 36 3.21 2.94 -3.82
CA ARG A 36 4.16 2.82 -2.71
C ARG A 36 3.90 3.86 -1.63
N LEU A 37 3.52 5.07 -1.99
CA LEU A 37 3.12 6.08 -1.02
C LEU A 37 1.83 5.69 -0.28
N VAL A 38 0.82 5.19 -1.00
CA VAL A 38 -0.44 4.70 -0.40
C VAL A 38 -0.19 3.46 0.48
N SER A 39 0.80 2.63 0.14
CA SER A 39 1.14 1.44 0.92
C SER A 39 1.62 1.73 2.35
N ASN A 40 2.07 2.95 2.64
CA ASN A 40 2.42 3.36 4.00
C ASN A 40 1.18 3.51 4.91
N SER A 41 -0.01 3.61 4.32
CA SER A 41 -1.29 3.52 5.02
C SER A 41 -2.03 2.27 4.56
N PRO A 42 -1.71 1.08 5.11
CA PRO A 42 -2.41 -0.16 4.77
C PRO A 42 -3.92 -0.05 4.95
N ALA A 43 -4.41 0.76 5.90
CA ALA A 43 -5.84 1.05 6.06
C ALA A 43 -6.48 1.77 4.85
N ALA A 44 -5.71 2.46 4.02
CA ALA A 44 -6.19 3.06 2.77
C ALA A 44 -6.30 2.04 1.64
N LEU A 45 -5.44 1.01 1.61
CA LEU A 45 -5.45 -0.07 0.63
C LEU A 45 -6.41 -1.20 1.01
N LEU A 46 -6.47 -1.50 2.31
CA LEU A 46 -7.16 -2.65 2.89
C LEU A 46 -8.36 -2.21 3.71
N ARG A 47 -8.94 -1.02 3.45
CA ARG A 47 -10.10 -0.54 4.19
C ARG A 47 -11.18 -1.64 4.12
N PRO A 48 -11.44 -2.37 5.21
CA PRO A 48 -12.61 -3.22 5.26
C PRO A 48 -13.82 -2.27 5.17
N PRO A 49 -14.96 -2.67 4.60
CA PRO A 49 -16.16 -1.84 4.68
C PRO A 49 -16.31 -1.47 6.16
N ALA A 50 -16.29 -0.16 6.46
CA ALA A 50 -16.50 0.31 7.81
C ALA A 50 -17.82 -0.33 8.24
N SER A 51 -17.76 -1.29 9.17
CA SER A 51 -18.93 -1.77 9.87
C SER A 51 -19.46 -0.54 10.57
N GLY A 52 -20.41 0.11 9.92
CA GLY A 52 -21.25 1.12 10.51
C GLY A 52 -21.81 0.49 11.77
N SER A 53 -21.40 1.04 12.91
CA SER A 53 -22.17 0.94 14.12
C SER A 53 -23.54 1.53 13.81
N LEU A 54 -24.56 0.66 13.76
CA LEU A 54 -25.96 0.87 14.11
C LEU A 54 -26.69 -0.48 14.00
#